data_AF-A0A191YUN0-F1
#
_entry.id   AF-A0A191YUN0-F1
#
_cell.length_a   1.000
_cell.length_b   1.000
_cell.length_c   1.000
_cell.angle_alpha   90.00
_cell.angle_beta   90.00
_cell.angle_gamma   90.00
#
_symmetry.space_group_name_H-M   'P 1'
#
loop_
_entity.id
_entity.type
_entity.pdbx_description
1 polymer ?
#
loop_
_entity_poly.entity_id
_entity_poly.type
_entity_poly.pdbx_seq_one_letter_code
_entity_poly.pdbx_strand_id
1 'polypeptide(L)'
;MQDVLRPVAEVNFRGALDNEGWPLAIEAISATEGPAEAIAGKQGEKLHPTALGGLSGKSYAIANKRIAQIYVKGPVMFGYWRSVGNSLNDFFYESFLDELADKGGKDLFELRGANRLWI
;
A
#
# COMPACT_ATOMS: atom_id res chain seq x y z
N MET A 1 -28.82 7.21 10.36
CA MET A 1 -27.58 6.68 9.76
C MET A 1 -27.17 7.69 8.70
N GLN A 2 -26.02 8.34 8.88
CA GLN A 2 -25.50 9.26 7.86
C GLN A 2 -24.68 8.45 6.86
N ASP A 3 -24.81 8.72 5.58
CA ASP A 3 -23.99 8.07 4.56
C ASP A 3 -22.51 8.40 4.81
N VAL A 4 -21.69 7.37 4.80
CA VAL A 4 -20.24 7.45 5.02
C VAL A 4 -19.51 7.13 3.73
N LEU A 5 -18.47 7.89 3.44
CA LEU A 5 -17.74 7.77 2.18
C LEU A 5 -16.68 6.67 2.27
N ARG A 6 -16.24 6.17 1.11
CA ARG A 6 -15.11 5.26 1.02
C ARG A 6 -13.84 5.99 1.47
N PRO A 7 -12.92 5.33 2.22
CA PRO A 7 -11.60 5.88 2.50
C PRO A 7 -10.84 6.26 1.23
N VAL A 8 -10.05 7.32 1.32
CA VAL A 8 -9.14 7.77 0.25
C VAL A 8 -7.72 7.84 0.79
N ALA A 9 -6.74 7.68 -0.10
CA ALA A 9 -5.34 7.85 0.25
C ALA A 9 -4.58 8.43 -0.94
N GLU A 10 -3.54 9.19 -0.61
CA GLU A 10 -2.43 9.49 -1.52
C GLU A 10 -1.22 8.68 -1.04
N VAL A 11 -0.50 8.04 -1.95
CA VAL A 11 0.65 7.21 -1.58
C VAL A 11 1.88 7.64 -2.38
N ASN A 12 2.93 8.03 -1.67
CA ASN A 12 4.24 8.26 -2.25
C ASN A 12 5.03 6.95 -2.28
N PHE A 13 5.38 6.49 -3.48
CA PHE A 13 6.20 5.29 -3.67
C PHE A 13 7.64 5.64 -4.04
N ARG A 14 8.56 4.83 -3.51
CA ARG A 14 9.96 4.76 -3.95
C ARG A 14 10.37 3.32 -4.07
N GLY A 15 11.25 3.03 -5.02
CA GLY A 15 11.74 1.69 -5.28
C GLY A 15 13.21 1.72 -5.66
N ALA A 16 13.89 0.61 -5.40
CA ALA A 16 15.25 0.37 -5.86
C ALA A 16 15.31 -0.98 -6.58
N LEU A 17 16.11 -1.03 -7.63
CA LEU A 17 16.42 -2.23 -8.39
C LEU A 17 17.85 -2.67 -8.07
N ASP A 18 18.10 -3.98 -8.11
CA ASP A 18 19.46 -4.52 -8.09
C ASP A 18 20.12 -4.45 -9.48
N ASN A 19 21.36 -4.93 -9.58
CA ASN A 19 22.12 -4.94 -10.83
C ASN A 19 21.53 -5.85 -11.92
N GLU A 20 20.66 -6.79 -11.54
CA GLU A 20 19.94 -7.67 -12.47
C GLU A 20 18.60 -7.09 -12.91
N GLY A 21 18.18 -5.94 -12.36
CA GLY A 21 16.89 -5.32 -12.62
C GLY A 21 15.74 -5.88 -11.77
N TRP A 22 16.01 -6.63 -10.71
CA TRP A 22 14.97 -7.11 -9.78
C TRP A 22 14.70 -6.11 -8.66
N PRO A 23 13.45 -6.01 -8.16
CA PRO A 23 13.12 -5.17 -7.00
C PRO A 23 13.93 -5.55 -5.74
N LEU A 24 14.78 -4.63 -5.29
CA LEU A 24 15.57 -4.77 -4.07
C LEU A 24 14.88 -4.13 -2.87
N ALA A 25 14.22 -2.99 -3.08
CA ALA A 25 13.54 -2.24 -2.03
C ALA A 25 12.26 -1.57 -2.52
N ILE A 26 11.28 -1.44 -1.62
CA ILE A 26 10.10 -0.60 -1.81
C ILE A 26 9.78 0.18 -0.54
N GLU A 27 9.46 1.46 -0.72
CA GLU A 27 8.88 2.32 0.29
C GLU A 27 7.53 2.83 -0.20
N ALA A 28 6.51 2.72 0.65
CA ALA A 28 5.19 3.29 0.42
C ALA A 28 4.77 4.10 1.65
N ILE A 29 4.64 5.42 1.49
CA ILE A 29 4.18 6.33 2.53
C ILE A 29 2.79 6.82 2.14
N SER A 30 1.77 6.37 2.89
CA SER A 30 0.37 6.69 2.63
C SER A 30 -0.11 7.83 3.52
N ALA A 31 -0.62 8.91 2.92
CA ALA A 31 -1.32 9.98 3.61
C ALA A 31 -2.82 9.64 3.64
N THR A 32 -3.31 9.18 4.79
CA THR A 32 -4.69 8.67 4.92
C THR A 32 -5.12 8.55 6.38
N GLU A 33 -6.43 8.46 6.60
CA GLU A 33 -7.02 7.91 7.81
C GLU A 33 -7.94 6.72 7.49
N GLY A 34 -7.99 5.75 8.39
CA GLY A 34 -8.89 4.60 8.31
C GLY A 34 -10.28 4.89 8.91
N PRO A 35 -11.29 4.05 8.63
CA PRO A 35 -12.64 4.22 9.20
C PRO A 35 -12.67 4.30 10.74
N ALA A 36 -11.85 3.51 11.44
CA ALA A 36 -11.82 3.56 12.90
C ALA A 36 -11.23 4.87 13.42
N GLU A 37 -10.24 5.44 12.71
CA GLU A 37 -9.64 6.74 13.05
C GLU A 37 -10.63 7.88 12.77
N ALA A 38 -11.38 7.78 11.66
CA ALA A 38 -12.46 8.71 11.35
C ALA A 38 -13.59 8.69 12.40
N ILE A 39 -13.99 7.49 12.87
CA ILE A 39 -14.98 7.32 13.94
C ILE A 39 -14.45 7.86 15.28
N ALA A 40 -13.18 7.59 15.60
CA ALA A 40 -12.55 8.07 16.83
C ALA A 40 -12.19 9.57 16.79
N GLY A 41 -12.12 10.16 15.59
CA GLY A 41 -11.70 11.54 15.35
C GLY A 41 -10.22 11.82 15.62
N LYS A 42 -9.39 10.78 15.75
CA LYS A 42 -7.95 10.85 16.06
C LYS A 42 -7.21 9.60 15.56
N GLN A 43 -5.90 9.74 15.38
CA GLN A 43 -5.01 8.61 15.12
C GLN A 43 -4.97 7.65 16.31
N GLY A 44 -4.93 6.35 16.03
CA GLY A 44 -4.66 5.32 17.04
C GLY A 44 -3.19 5.29 17.48
N GLU A 45 -2.89 4.57 18.56
CA GLU A 45 -1.49 4.37 19.02
C GLU A 45 -0.66 3.48 18.09
N LYS A 46 -1.34 2.64 17.30
CA LYS A 46 -0.72 1.73 16.33
C LYS A 46 -1.21 2.10 14.93
N LEU A 47 -0.38 1.81 13.93
CA LEU A 47 -0.78 1.90 12.53
C LEU A 47 -2.07 1.11 12.29
N HIS A 48 -3.06 1.75 11.69
CA HIS A 48 -4.36 1.13 11.51
C HIS A 48 -4.30 0.13 10.34
N PRO A 49 -4.56 -1.17 10.56
CA PRO A 49 -4.37 -2.19 9.54
C PRO A 49 -5.25 -1.98 8.30
N THR A 50 -6.42 -1.35 8.45
CA THR A 50 -7.30 -1.08 7.30
C THR A 50 -6.99 0.24 6.58
N ALA A 51 -6.16 1.11 7.17
CA ALA A 51 -5.70 2.34 6.51
C ALA A 51 -4.57 2.01 5.52
N LEU A 52 -3.70 1.08 5.90
CA LEU A 52 -2.57 0.60 5.08
C LEU A 52 -2.83 -0.76 4.41
N GLY A 53 -4.02 -1.33 4.58
CA GLY A 53 -4.39 -2.61 3.98
C GLY A 53 -4.23 -2.56 2.47
N GLY A 54 -3.63 -3.59 1.88
CA GLY A 54 -3.22 -3.63 0.47
C GLY A 54 -1.75 -3.21 0.23
N LEU A 55 -1.19 -2.31 1.04
CA LEU A 55 0.24 -1.95 0.97
C LEU A 55 1.12 -2.91 1.77
N SER A 56 0.68 -3.31 2.96
CA SER A 56 1.50 -4.06 3.93
C SER A 56 1.41 -5.58 3.83
N GLY A 57 0.44 -6.12 3.08
CA GLY A 57 0.14 -7.55 3.03
C GLY A 57 0.72 -8.32 1.84
N LYS A 58 1.58 -7.70 1.03
CA LYS A 58 2.07 -8.28 -0.23
C LYS A 58 3.20 -9.28 -0.03
N SER A 59 3.02 -10.47 -0.60
CA SER A 59 3.97 -11.59 -0.53
C SER A 59 5.05 -11.58 -1.61
N TYR A 60 5.29 -10.46 -2.31
CA TYR A 60 6.37 -10.37 -3.31
C TYR A 60 7.75 -10.46 -2.66
N ALA A 61 8.70 -11.12 -3.35
CA ALA A 61 10.08 -11.27 -2.87
C ALA A 61 10.90 -9.99 -3.06
N ILE A 62 10.54 -8.95 -2.32
CA ILE A 62 11.29 -7.70 -2.21
C ILE A 62 11.95 -7.69 -0.83
N ALA A 63 13.28 -7.70 -0.80
CA ALA A 63 14.03 -7.90 0.44
C ALA A 63 13.80 -6.77 1.47
N ASN A 64 13.69 -5.53 1.00
CA ASN A 64 13.57 -4.35 1.87
C ASN A 64 12.20 -3.69 1.66
N LYS A 65 11.37 -3.66 2.70
CA LYS A 65 10.03 -3.08 2.62
C LYS A 65 9.83 -2.06 3.75
N ARG A 66 9.41 -0.84 3.41
CA ARG A 66 8.97 0.16 4.39
C ARG A 66 7.57 0.66 4.02
N ILE A 67 6.59 0.37 4.88
CA ILE A 67 5.23 0.89 4.73
C ILE A 67 4.94 1.81 5.91
N ALA A 68 4.51 3.03 5.64
CA ALA A 68 4.22 4.02 6.67
C ALA A 68 2.91 4.76 6.40
N GLN A 69 2.29 5.25 7.47
CA GLN A 69 1.12 6.12 7.41
C GLN A 69 1.50 7.51 7.91
N ILE A 70 1.12 8.53 7.16
CA ILE A 70 0.95 9.89 7.66
C ILE A 70 -0.55 10.04 7.92
N TYR A 71 -0.94 10.18 9.18
CA TYR A 71 -2.34 10.39 9.51
C TYR A 71 -2.81 11.75 8.99
N VAL A 72 -3.84 11.73 8.14
CA VAL A 72 -4.48 12.93 7.61
C VAL A 72 -5.97 12.84 7.87
N LYS A 73 -6.48 13.73 8.72
CA LYS A 73 -7.91 13.82 8.99
C LYS A 73 -8.64 14.39 7.77
N GLY A 74 -9.56 13.62 7.22
CA GLY A 74 -10.39 14.02 6.09
C GLY A 74 -11.48 15.03 6.50
N PRO A 75 -12.00 15.81 5.55
CA PRO A 75 -13.11 16.73 5.80
C PRO A 75 -14.48 16.02 5.90
N VAL A 76 -14.52 14.72 5.63
CA VAL A 76 -15.73 13.89 5.55
C VAL A 76 -15.54 12.60 6.35
N MET A 77 -16.65 12.00 6.79
CA MET A 77 -16.61 10.75 7.55
C MET A 77 -16.38 9.55 6.62
N PHE A 78 -15.31 8.80 6.87
CA PHE A 78 -15.07 7.51 6.21
C PHE A 78 -15.70 6.35 6.97
N GLY A 79 -16.19 5.36 6.22
CA GLY A 79 -16.81 4.17 6.78
C GLY A 79 -16.31 2.87 6.17
N TYR A 80 -16.82 1.76 6.71
CA TYR A 80 -16.50 0.42 6.22
C TYR A 80 -17.22 0.15 4.90
N TRP A 81 -16.47 0.14 3.81
CA TRP A 81 -16.89 -0.33 2.51
C TRP A 81 -16.30 -1.71 2.23
N ARG A 82 -16.84 -2.46 1.26
CA ARG A 82 -16.21 -3.72 0.81
C ARG A 82 -14.74 -3.46 0.47
N SER A 83 -13.83 -4.29 1.00
CA SER A 83 -12.37 -4.16 0.86
C SER A 83 -11.74 -2.96 1.60
N VAL A 84 -12.50 -1.97 2.06
CA VAL A 84 -12.03 -0.78 2.78
C VAL A 84 -10.90 -0.09 2.00
N GLY A 85 -9.69 0.01 2.55
CA GLY A 85 -8.51 0.58 1.91
C GLY A 85 -7.80 -0.37 0.95
N ASN A 86 -8.06 -1.68 0.98
CA ASN A 86 -7.34 -2.62 0.11
C ASN A 86 -7.54 -2.30 -1.36
N SER A 87 -8.76 -2.01 -1.83
CA SER A 87 -8.99 -1.77 -3.27
C SER A 87 -8.11 -0.66 -3.86
N LEU A 88 -7.98 0.47 -3.15
CA LEU A 88 -7.20 1.62 -3.64
C LEU A 88 -5.70 1.38 -3.47
N ASN A 89 -5.30 0.85 -2.31
CA ASN A 89 -3.90 0.61 -1.98
C ASN A 89 -3.30 -0.51 -2.83
N ASP A 90 -4.05 -1.58 -3.08
CA ASP A 90 -3.65 -2.66 -3.98
C ASP A 90 -3.47 -2.12 -5.40
N PHE A 91 -4.41 -1.30 -5.90
CA PHE A 91 -4.27 -0.68 -7.21
C PHE A 91 -3.00 0.17 -7.32
N PHE A 92 -2.72 1.01 -6.32
CA PHE A 92 -1.51 1.84 -6.31
C PHE A 92 -0.23 1.00 -6.25
N TYR A 93 -0.21 -0.02 -5.39
CA TYR A 93 0.93 -0.91 -5.25
C TYR A 93 1.22 -1.66 -6.55
N GLU A 94 0.19 -2.27 -7.17
CA GLU A 94 0.35 -3.01 -8.42
C GLU A 94 0.79 -2.10 -9.58
N SER A 95 0.27 -0.86 -9.63
CA SER A 95 0.68 0.12 -10.64
C SER A 95 2.15 0.49 -10.47
N PHE A 96 2.60 0.72 -9.24
CA PHE A 96 4.02 0.99 -8.98
C PHE A 96 4.91 -0.23 -9.25
N LEU A 97 4.40 -1.43 -8.98
CA LEU A 97 5.12 -2.68 -9.27
C LEU A 97 5.33 -2.89 -10.78
N ASP A 98 4.33 -2.52 -11.58
CA ASP A 98 4.41 -2.52 -13.05
C ASP A 98 5.50 -1.54 -13.54
N GLU A 99 5.50 -0.30 -13.04
CA GLU A 99 6.56 0.68 -13.36
C GLU A 99 7.97 0.20 -12.95
N LEU A 100 8.07 -0.50 -11.82
CA LEU A 100 9.33 -1.05 -11.34
C LEU A 100 9.81 -2.22 -12.20
N ALA A 101 8.89 -3.08 -12.65
CA ALA A 101 9.17 -4.17 -13.58
C ALA A 101 9.65 -3.63 -14.94
N ASP A 102 8.96 -2.64 -15.50
CA ASP A 102 9.33 -1.98 -16.76
C ASP A 102 10.74 -1.38 -16.68
N LYS A 103 11.03 -0.61 -15.63
CA LYS A 103 12.39 -0.05 -15.40
C LYS A 103 13.47 -1.10 -15.22
N GLY A 104 13.14 -2.26 -14.66
CA GLY A 104 14.05 -3.39 -14.48
C GLY A 104 14.17 -4.31 -15.68
N GLY A 105 13.39 -4.07 -16.75
CA GLY A 105 13.30 -4.97 -17.89
C GLY A 105 12.81 -6.38 -17.50
N LYS A 106 11.92 -6.47 -16.51
CA LYS A 106 11.35 -7.73 -16.01
C LYS A 106 9.92 -7.89 -16.46
N ASP A 107 9.51 -9.15 -16.66
CA ASP A 107 8.11 -9.48 -16.80
C ASP A 107 7.38 -9.36 -15.44
N LEU A 108 6.24 -8.66 -15.43
CA LEU A 108 5.48 -8.43 -14.20
C LEU A 108 4.89 -9.73 -13.63
N PHE A 109 4.51 -10.70 -14.47
CA PHE A 109 4.00 -11.98 -13.99
C PHE A 109 5.09 -12.79 -13.31
N GLU A 110 6.31 -12.81 -13.88
CA GLU A 110 7.48 -13.39 -13.22
C GLU A 110 7.77 -12.70 -11.89
N LEU A 111 7.76 -11.37 -11.82
CA LEU A 111 7.97 -10.61 -10.58
C LEU A 111 6.94 -11.00 -9.50
N ARG A 112 5.67 -11.12 -9.87
CA ARG A 112 4.59 -11.54 -8.96
C ARG A 112 4.75 -12.97 -8.46
N GLY A 113 5.27 -13.87 -9.30
CA GLY A 113 5.48 -15.28 -9.00
C GLY A 113 6.84 -15.62 -8.39
N ALA A 114 7.82 -14.72 -8.49
CA ALA A 114 9.20 -14.91 -8.05
C ALA A 114 9.29 -14.93 -6.52
N ASN A 115 8.85 -16.01 -5.89
CA ASN A 115 9.22 -16.33 -4.51
C ASN A 115 10.62 -16.94 -4.50
N ARG A 116 11.67 -16.11 -4.55
CA ARG A 116 13.09 -16.51 -4.47
C ARG A 116 13.51 -17.09 -3.10
N LEU A 117 12.57 -17.57 -2.27
CA LEU A 117 12.77 -18.04 -0.89
C LEU A 117 12.79 -19.58 -0.73
N TRP A 118 12.95 -20.34 -1.82
CA TRP A 118 13.00 -21.82 -1.79
C TRP A 118 14.27 -22.42 -2.42
N ILE A 119 15.42 -21.77 -2.24
CA ILE A 119 16.75 -22.37 -2.47
C ILE A 119 17.62 -22.22 -1.24
#